data_AF-A0A931QQS1-F1
#
_entry.id   AF-A0A931QQS1-F1
#
_cell.length_a   1.000
_cell.length_b   1.000
_cell.length_c   1.000
_cell.angle_alpha   90.00
_cell.angle_beta   90.00
_cell.angle_gamma   90.00
#
_symmetry.space_group_name_H-M   'P 1'
#
loop_
_entity.id
_entity.type
_entity.pdbx_description
1 polymer ?
#
loop_
_entity_poly.entity_id
_entity_poly.type
_entity_poly.pdbx_seq_one_letter_code
_entity_poly.pdbx_strand_id
1 'polypeptide(L)'
;MNSRISAALFLILVFSLIVTSACDDTINQDDQDALDNKVIPSSNVSYAEYIQPIFNLRCNNAGCHNDTDHTGNLSLTSHANATQSYLVVAPGSPDNSSLVWSVEGNSAYPMPPVGYRPLTSNQIKGIRTWVKEGAKNN
;
A
#
# COMPACT_ATOMS: atom_id res chain seq x y z
N MET A 1 59.94 17.18 3.44
CA MET A 1 58.87 16.27 3.92
C MET A 1 57.78 17.16 4.50
N ASN A 2 56.48 16.89 4.26
CA ASN A 2 55.30 17.62 4.81
C ASN A 2 54.59 18.65 3.90
N SER A 3 54.09 18.24 2.72
CA SER A 3 53.11 19.08 2.00
C SER A 3 51.98 18.29 1.29
N ARG A 4 51.98 16.95 1.35
CA ARG A 4 50.98 16.14 0.62
C ARG A 4 49.82 15.60 1.47
N ILE A 5 49.82 15.86 2.78
CA ILE A 5 48.82 15.32 3.71
C ILE A 5 47.58 16.25 3.83
N SER A 6 47.71 17.56 3.61
CA SER A 6 46.60 18.52 3.76
C SER A 6 45.56 18.49 2.63
N ALA A 7 45.95 18.18 1.39
CA ALA A 7 45.00 18.16 0.28
C ALA A 7 44.07 16.92 0.32
N ALA A 8 44.61 15.77 0.78
CA ALA A 8 43.84 14.53 0.90
C ALA A 8 42.79 14.61 2.02
N LEU A 9 43.11 15.24 3.15
CA LEU A 9 42.17 15.44 4.26
C LEU A 9 41.05 16.44 3.93
N PHE A 10 41.32 17.45 3.09
CA PHE A 10 40.31 18.42 2.66
C PHE A 10 39.35 17.83 1.61
N LEU A 11 39.84 16.97 0.71
CA LEU A 11 39.00 16.25 -0.26
C LEU A 11 38.08 15.21 0.38
N ILE A 12 38.49 14.61 1.50
CA ILE A 12 37.65 13.66 2.26
C ILE A 12 36.53 14.39 3.04
N LEU A 13 36.81 15.59 3.56
CA LEU A 13 35.81 16.39 4.29
C LEU A 13 34.70 16.99 3.41
N VAL A 14 34.97 17.27 2.12
CA VAL A 14 33.95 17.77 1.19
C VAL A 14 33.08 16.63 0.64
N PHE A 15 33.61 15.40 0.54
CA PHE A 15 32.82 14.24 0.09
C PHE A 15 31.85 13.73 1.17
N SER A 16 32.12 13.99 2.45
CA SER A 16 31.22 13.66 3.57
C SER A 16 30.05 14.64 3.78
N LEU A 17 30.00 15.76 3.06
CA LEU A 17 28.96 16.78 3.26
C LEU A 17 27.88 16.80 2.15
N ILE A 18 27.90 15.86 1.21
CA ILE A 18 26.96 15.81 0.06
C ILE A 18 26.16 14.50 0.06
N VAL A 19 25.88 13.92 1.23
CA VAL A 19 25.13 12.63 1.33
C VAL A 19 23.87 12.73 2.19
N THR A 20 23.25 13.90 2.32
CA THR A 20 22.00 14.02 3.11
C THR A 20 20.77 14.47 2.34
N SER A 21 20.82 14.58 1.02
CA SER A 21 19.58 14.60 0.22
C SER A 21 19.33 13.21 -0.36
N ALA A 22 19.15 12.22 0.52
CA ALA A 22 18.33 11.09 0.15
C ALA A 22 16.91 11.64 0.02
N CYS A 23 16.41 11.76 -1.21
CA CYS A 23 14.99 11.88 -1.44
C CYS A 23 14.39 10.57 -0.91
N ASP A 24 13.75 10.64 0.24
CA ASP A 24 13.10 9.52 0.89
C ASP A 24 11.81 9.21 0.11
N ASP A 25 11.92 8.41 -0.95
CA ASP A 25 10.79 7.80 -1.64
C ASP A 25 10.35 6.51 -0.90
N THR A 26 10.41 6.52 0.43
CA THR A 26 9.82 5.47 1.26
C THR A 26 8.43 5.91 1.67
N ILE A 27 7.47 4.98 1.68
CA ILE A 27 6.21 5.19 2.39
C ILE A 27 6.55 5.59 3.83
N ASN A 28 6.31 6.86 4.18
CA ASN A 28 6.69 7.39 5.47
C ASN A 28 6.03 6.53 6.57
N GLN A 29 6.83 6.12 7.55
CA GLN A 29 6.35 5.38 8.71
C GLN A 29 5.17 6.09 9.38
N ASP A 30 5.19 7.43 9.41
CA ASP A 30 4.10 8.26 9.95
C ASP A 30 2.78 8.03 9.21
N ASP A 31 2.80 7.92 7.87
CA ASP A 31 1.60 7.67 7.06
C ASP A 31 1.06 6.26 7.30
N GLN A 32 1.96 5.29 7.49
CA GLN A 32 1.56 3.93 7.80
C GLN A 32 0.93 3.82 9.19
N ASP A 33 1.48 4.53 10.17
CA ASP A 33 0.96 4.57 11.54
C ASP A 33 -0.37 5.34 11.60
N ALA A 34 -0.51 6.41 10.81
CA ALA A 34 -1.78 7.11 10.65
C ALA A 34 -2.86 6.20 10.04
N LEU A 35 -2.53 5.42 8.99
CA LEU A 35 -3.46 4.46 8.38
C LEU A 35 -3.86 3.34 9.34
N ASP A 36 -2.92 2.79 10.10
CA ASP A 36 -3.20 1.68 11.02
C ASP A 36 -4.10 2.11 12.19
N ASN A 37 -3.99 3.37 12.61
CA ASN A 37 -4.82 3.96 13.67
C ASN A 37 -6.14 4.55 13.15
N LYS A 38 -6.36 4.61 11.83
CA LYS A 38 -7.58 5.18 11.24
C LYS A 38 -8.78 4.29 11.57
N VAL A 39 -9.78 4.87 12.24
CA VAL A 39 -11.06 4.20 12.52
C VAL A 39 -11.91 4.19 11.24
N ILE A 40 -12.36 3.00 10.84
CA ILE A 40 -13.22 2.81 9.67
C ILE A 40 -14.63 2.54 10.19
N PRO A 41 -15.66 3.24 9.68
CA PRO A 41 -17.02 3.05 10.17
C PRO A 41 -17.52 1.64 9.89
N SER A 42 -18.41 1.12 10.74
CA SER A 42 -18.98 -0.21 10.59
C SER A 42 -20.01 -0.32 9.45
N SER A 43 -20.43 0.82 8.90
CA SER A 43 -21.29 0.93 7.74
C SER A 43 -21.05 2.24 6.98
N ASN A 44 -21.56 2.31 5.75
CA ASN A 44 -21.38 3.40 4.80
C ASN A 44 -19.90 3.74 4.59
N VAL A 45 -19.09 2.72 4.35
CA VAL A 45 -17.65 2.86 4.13
C VAL A 45 -17.40 3.58 2.81
N SER A 46 -16.86 4.79 2.88
CA SER A 46 -16.43 5.55 1.70
C SER A 46 -15.18 4.92 1.07
N TYR A 47 -15.23 4.73 -0.24
CA TYR A 47 -14.09 4.26 -1.01
C TYR A 47 -12.93 5.24 -0.96
N ALA A 48 -13.21 6.52 -1.26
CA ALA A 48 -12.18 7.55 -1.35
C ALA A 48 -11.52 7.81 0.01
N GLU A 49 -12.31 7.79 1.09
CA GLU A 49 -11.81 8.11 2.43
C GLU A 49 -11.08 6.94 3.10
N TYR A 50 -11.54 5.70 2.89
CA TYR A 50 -11.04 4.54 3.67
C TYR A 50 -10.39 3.45 2.84
N ILE A 51 -10.90 3.15 1.65
CA ILE A 51 -10.43 1.98 0.88
C ILE A 51 -9.26 2.32 -0.03
N GLN A 52 -9.35 3.40 -0.82
CA GLN A 52 -8.25 3.81 -1.70
C GLN A 52 -6.95 4.09 -0.91
N PRO A 53 -6.97 4.74 0.28
CA PRO A 53 -5.75 4.91 1.07
C PRO A 53 -5.12 3.59 1.52
N ILE A 54 -5.93 2.56 1.82
CA ILE A 54 -5.41 1.22 2.10
C ILE A 54 -4.72 0.65 0.86
N PHE A 55 -5.38 0.73 -0.30
CA PHE A 55 -4.79 0.23 -1.55
C PHE A 55 -3.49 0.96 -1.90
N ASN A 56 -3.43 2.27 -1.68
CA ASN A 56 -2.26 3.09 -1.93
C ASN A 56 -1.06 2.69 -1.06
N LEU A 57 -1.29 2.43 0.23
CA LEU A 57 -0.20 2.17 1.17
C LEU A 57 0.16 0.69 1.31
N ARG A 58 -0.74 -0.22 0.90
CA ARG A 58 -0.58 -1.67 1.13
C ARG A 58 -0.56 -2.51 -0.14
N CYS A 59 -1.10 -2.04 -1.26
CA CYS A 59 -1.44 -2.92 -2.38
C CYS A 59 -0.85 -2.50 -3.73
N ASN A 60 -0.83 -1.21 -4.06
CA ASN A 60 -0.45 -0.71 -5.38
C ASN A 60 0.96 -0.06 -5.40
N ASN A 61 1.83 -0.46 -4.47
CA ASN A 61 3.24 -0.09 -4.48
C ASN A 61 3.99 -0.74 -5.65
N ALA A 62 5.22 -0.29 -5.93
CA ALA A 62 6.06 -0.87 -6.96
C ALA A 62 6.26 -2.40 -6.76
N GLY A 63 6.15 -3.16 -7.85
CA GLY A 63 6.16 -4.63 -7.88
C GLY A 63 4.81 -5.28 -7.57
N CYS A 64 3.76 -4.52 -7.27
CA CYS A 64 2.47 -5.04 -6.82
C CYS A 64 1.31 -4.70 -7.79
N HIS A 65 0.13 -4.41 -7.26
CA HIS A 65 -1.11 -4.28 -8.02
C HIS A 65 -1.33 -2.85 -8.51
N ASN A 66 -0.44 -2.36 -9.37
CA ASN A 66 -0.48 -1.00 -9.91
C ASN A 66 -0.57 -0.99 -11.44
N ASP A 67 -0.73 0.21 -12.04
CA ASP A 67 -0.89 0.39 -13.49
C ASP A 67 0.41 0.17 -14.30
N THR A 68 1.54 -0.07 -13.66
CA THR A 68 2.81 -0.39 -14.32
C THR A 68 3.06 -1.89 -14.23
N ASP A 69 3.15 -2.43 -13.02
CA ASP A 69 3.54 -3.82 -12.77
C ASP A 69 2.39 -4.81 -12.98
N HIS A 70 1.15 -4.39 -12.70
CA HIS A 70 -0.06 -5.21 -12.86
C HIS A 70 0.08 -6.63 -12.32
N THR A 71 0.73 -6.82 -11.17
CA THR A 71 0.97 -8.17 -10.62
C THR A 71 -0.36 -8.91 -10.47
N GLY A 72 -0.43 -10.13 -11.01
CA GLY A 72 -1.68 -10.91 -11.05
C GLY A 72 -2.75 -10.37 -12.01
N ASN A 73 -2.36 -9.55 -12.99
CA ASN A 73 -3.24 -8.86 -13.94
C ASN A 73 -4.30 -7.99 -13.23
N LEU A 74 -3.89 -7.34 -12.14
CA LEU A 74 -4.74 -6.52 -11.29
C LEU A 74 -4.09 -5.16 -11.03
N SER A 75 -4.87 -4.10 -11.17
CA SER A 75 -4.55 -2.77 -10.69
C SER A 75 -5.55 -2.33 -9.61
N LEU A 76 -5.03 -1.80 -8.51
CA LEU A 76 -5.77 -1.24 -7.39
C LEU A 76 -5.53 0.28 -7.25
N THR A 77 -5.10 0.95 -8.32
CA THR A 77 -4.86 2.40 -8.35
C THR A 77 -6.14 3.23 -8.41
N SER A 78 -7.26 2.61 -8.78
CA SER A 78 -8.56 3.28 -8.88
C SER A 78 -9.72 2.36 -8.59
N HIS A 79 -10.88 2.96 -8.30
CA HIS A 79 -12.13 2.24 -8.10
C HIS A 79 -12.50 1.41 -9.32
N ALA A 80 -12.41 2.01 -10.51
CA ALA A 80 -12.75 1.37 -11.77
C ALA A 80 -11.89 0.14 -12.02
N ASN A 81 -10.58 0.22 -11.77
CA ASN A 81 -9.67 -0.91 -11.92
C ASN A 81 -9.98 -2.02 -10.90
N ALA A 82 -10.16 -1.65 -9.63
CA ALA A 82 -10.45 -2.60 -8.56
C ALA A 82 -11.78 -3.36 -8.76
N THR A 83 -12.77 -2.72 -9.38
CA THR A 83 -14.11 -3.27 -9.61
C THR A 83 -14.34 -3.79 -11.02
N GLN A 84 -13.31 -3.79 -11.87
CA GLN A 84 -13.43 -4.21 -13.27
C GLN A 84 -13.83 -5.69 -13.42
N SER A 85 -13.40 -6.53 -12.47
CA SER A 85 -13.68 -7.96 -12.47
C SER A 85 -14.52 -8.36 -11.26
N TYR A 86 -15.66 -9.00 -11.53
CA TYR A 86 -16.53 -9.56 -10.50
C TYR A 86 -15.81 -10.62 -9.64
N LEU A 87 -14.79 -11.29 -10.19
CA LEU A 87 -13.99 -12.27 -9.43
C LEU A 87 -13.13 -11.60 -8.36
N VAL A 88 -12.64 -10.39 -8.63
CA VAL A 88 -11.77 -9.64 -7.70
C VAL A 88 -12.63 -8.97 -6.63
N VAL A 89 -13.61 -8.19 -7.07
CA VAL A 89 -14.61 -7.54 -6.22
C VAL A 89 -15.99 -7.91 -6.77
N ALA A 90 -16.74 -8.68 -5.99
CA ALA A 90 -18.14 -9.01 -6.24
C ALA A 90 -19.03 -8.09 -5.38
N PRO A 91 -19.57 -6.98 -5.91
CA PRO A 91 -20.39 -6.05 -5.14
C PRO A 91 -21.56 -6.74 -4.45
N GLY A 92 -21.70 -6.52 -3.14
CA GLY A 92 -22.73 -7.15 -2.30
C GLY A 92 -22.42 -8.59 -1.87
N SER A 93 -21.37 -9.21 -2.41
CA SER A 93 -21.01 -10.61 -2.15
C SER A 93 -19.54 -10.74 -1.73
N PRO A 94 -19.17 -10.29 -0.51
CA PRO A 94 -17.79 -10.35 -0.04
C PRO A 94 -17.22 -11.77 -0.04
N ASP A 95 -18.05 -12.77 0.26
CA ASP A 95 -17.66 -14.19 0.23
C ASP A 95 -17.40 -14.74 -1.17
N ASN A 96 -17.72 -13.99 -2.22
CA ASN A 96 -17.42 -14.33 -3.62
C ASN A 96 -16.34 -13.43 -4.22
N SER A 97 -15.62 -12.66 -3.39
CA SER A 97 -14.60 -11.69 -3.84
C SER A 97 -13.20 -12.21 -3.50
N SER A 98 -12.36 -12.43 -4.50
CA SER A 98 -10.99 -12.91 -4.26
C SER A 98 -10.16 -11.90 -3.47
N LEU A 99 -10.42 -10.59 -3.61
CA LEU A 99 -9.81 -9.55 -2.79
C LEU A 99 -10.02 -9.84 -1.29
N VAL A 100 -11.25 -10.16 -0.90
CA VAL A 100 -11.62 -10.42 0.50
C VAL A 100 -10.94 -11.69 1.00
N TRP A 101 -10.96 -12.78 0.22
CA TRP A 101 -10.26 -14.01 0.60
C TRP A 101 -8.77 -13.81 0.78
N SER A 102 -8.13 -13.04 -0.10
CA SER A 102 -6.69 -12.76 -0.01
C SER A 102 -6.34 -11.98 1.26
N VAL A 103 -7.07 -10.91 1.59
CA VAL A 103 -6.77 -10.09 2.78
C VAL A 103 -7.19 -10.75 4.10
N GLU A 104 -8.13 -11.69 4.07
CA GLU A 104 -8.50 -12.51 5.24
C GLU A 104 -7.57 -13.71 5.45
N GLY A 105 -6.65 -13.97 4.51
CA GLY A 105 -5.76 -15.13 4.57
C GLY A 105 -6.40 -16.46 4.17
N ASN A 106 -7.59 -16.44 3.56
CA ASN A 106 -8.39 -17.60 3.19
C ASN A 106 -8.16 -18.07 1.74
N SER A 107 -7.12 -17.57 1.07
CA SER A 107 -6.79 -17.93 -0.32
C SER A 107 -5.45 -18.65 -0.41
N ALA A 108 -5.18 -19.28 -1.57
CA ALA A 108 -3.87 -19.88 -1.85
C ALA A 108 -2.72 -18.85 -1.91
N TYR A 109 -3.06 -17.57 -2.11
CA TYR A 109 -2.13 -16.45 -2.18
C TYR A 109 -2.61 -15.34 -1.23
N PRO A 110 -2.38 -15.50 0.09
CA PRO A 110 -2.78 -14.50 1.07
C PRO A 110 -2.04 -13.17 0.84
N MET A 111 -2.72 -12.06 1.11
CA MET A 111 -2.19 -10.71 0.94
C MET A 111 -2.17 -9.94 2.27
N PRO A 112 -1.12 -9.13 2.52
CA PRO A 112 0.05 -8.98 1.67
C PRO A 112 0.98 -10.21 1.79
N PRO A 113 1.95 -10.38 0.88
CA PRO A 113 2.92 -11.47 0.99
C PRO A 113 3.69 -11.40 2.31
N VAL A 114 4.25 -12.53 2.75
CA VAL A 114 5.09 -12.58 3.96
C VAL A 114 6.26 -11.60 3.82
N GLY A 115 6.54 -10.85 4.88
CA GLY A 115 7.59 -9.83 4.92
C GLY A 115 7.10 -8.39 4.66
N TYR A 116 5.85 -8.22 4.23
CA TYR A 116 5.21 -6.91 4.11
C TYR A 116 4.40 -6.57 5.37
N ARG A 117 4.23 -5.27 5.63
CA ARG A 117 3.42 -4.81 6.77
C ARG A 117 1.98 -5.31 6.61
N PRO A 118 1.43 -6.05 7.60
CA PRO A 118 0.10 -6.64 7.48
C PRO A 118 -1.00 -5.57 7.51
N LEU A 119 -2.18 -5.94 6.99
CA LEU A 119 -3.39 -5.14 7.23
C LEU A 119 -3.84 -5.32 8.69
N THR A 120 -4.36 -4.27 9.29
CA THR A 120 -5.03 -4.37 10.59
C THR A 120 -6.39 -5.05 10.45
N SER A 121 -6.90 -5.61 11.55
CA SER A 121 -8.25 -6.21 11.54
C SER A 121 -9.35 -5.19 11.17
N ASN A 122 -9.13 -3.90 11.46
CA ASN A 122 -10.04 -2.84 11.08
C ASN A 122 -10.02 -2.60 9.56
N GLN A 123 -8.84 -2.57 8.95
CA GLN A 123 -8.67 -2.44 7.49
C GLN A 123 -9.32 -3.61 6.73
N ILE A 124 -9.10 -4.84 7.19
CA ILE A 124 -9.72 -6.06 6.61
C ILE A 124 -11.25 -5.97 6.70
N LYS A 125 -11.78 -5.62 7.88
CA LYS A 125 -13.23 -5.42 8.06
C LYS A 125 -13.78 -4.30 7.19
N GLY A 126 -13.05 -3.19 7.06
CA GLY A 126 -13.41 -2.07 6.21
C GLY A 126 -13.57 -2.46 4.74
N ILE A 127 -12.57 -3.17 4.19
CA ILE A 127 -12.63 -3.71 2.82
C ILE A 127 -13.83 -4.65 2.66
N ARG A 128 -14.02 -5.61 3.59
CA ARG A 128 -15.14 -6.55 3.55
C ARG A 128 -16.49 -5.82 3.58
N THR A 129 -16.63 -4.82 4.46
CA THR A 129 -17.84 -4.01 4.58
C THR A 129 -18.10 -3.20 3.31
N TRP A 130 -17.08 -2.55 2.75
CA TRP A 130 -17.22 -1.81 1.48
C TRP A 130 -17.71 -2.72 0.35
N VAL A 131 -17.13 -3.91 0.20
CA VAL A 131 -17.61 -4.90 -0.79
C VAL A 131 -19.05 -5.30 -0.50
N LYS A 132 -19.39 -5.61 0.76
CA LYS A 132 -20.75 -5.94 1.20
C LYS A 132 -21.77 -4.83 0.90
N GLU A 133 -21.35 -3.58 0.95
CA GLU A 133 -22.18 -2.39 0.69
C GLU A 133 -22.33 -2.06 -0.80
N GLY A 134 -21.84 -2.95 -1.66
CA GLY A 134 -21.94 -2.81 -3.12
C GLY A 134 -20.74 -2.14 -3.75
N ALA A 135 -19.59 -2.10 -3.06
CA ALA A 135 -18.32 -1.58 -3.57
C ALA A 135 -18.48 -0.22 -4.26
N LYS A 136 -19.16 0.74 -3.60
CA LYS A 136 -19.48 2.05 -4.18
C LYS A 136 -18.23 2.91 -4.36
N ASN A 137 -18.28 3.84 -5.32
CA ASN A 137 -17.29 4.90 -5.47
C ASN A 137 -17.82 6.18 -4.82
N ASN A 138 -17.58 6.34 -3.51
CA ASN A 138 -18.16 7.40 -2.67
C ASN A 138 -17.16 7.97 -1.67
#